data_AF-A0A2S6G003-F1
#
_entry.id   AF-A0A2S6G003-F1
#
_cell.length_a   1.000
_cell.length_b   1.000
_cell.length_c   1.000
_cell.angle_alpha   90.00
_cell.angle_beta   90.00
_cell.angle_gamma   90.00
#
_symmetry.space_group_name_H-M   'P 1'
#
loop_
_entity.id
_entity.type
_entity.pdbx_description
1 polymer ?
#
loop_
_entity_poly.entity_id
_entity_poly.type
_entity_poly.pdbx_seq_one_letter_code
_entity_poly.pdbx_strand_id
1 'polypeptide(L)'
;MVKRMNDYIFHAINNVANKSSLLDGVMIVISKYGPYISILVLGSILILGLYKKKRRPVQYATETLIITIISMILSFIIGKVFYVDRPFVKNKVNLLIDHKSNASFPSNHAMGTMSIAVGLFSFDNLIGMFLTFLSIMVGIARIYVGNHYPLDVIGGYVLVFIVNYIYKKYIRKFIVTD
;
A
#
# COMPACT_ATOMS: atom_id res chain seq x y z
N MET A 1 -13.70 1.60 -22.35
CA MET A 1 -12.50 0.77 -22.60
C MET A 1 -11.76 0.46 -21.29
N VAL A 2 -11.30 1.47 -20.52
CA VAL A 2 -10.53 1.30 -19.27
C VAL A 2 -11.22 0.41 -18.23
N LYS A 3 -12.51 0.62 -17.95
CA LYS A 3 -13.27 -0.21 -16.99
C LYS A 3 -13.29 -1.70 -17.38
N ARG A 4 -13.59 -2.00 -18.66
CA ARG A 4 -13.59 -3.39 -19.18
C ARG A 4 -12.23 -4.06 -19.04
N MET A 5 -11.15 -3.32 -19.28
CA MET A 5 -9.79 -3.84 -19.10
C MET A 5 -9.47 -4.12 -17.63
N ASN A 6 -9.87 -3.22 -16.72
CA ASN A 6 -9.71 -3.40 -15.28
C ASN A 6 -10.43 -4.66 -14.76
N ASP A 7 -11.66 -4.88 -15.21
CA ASP A 7 -12.46 -6.07 -14.87
C ASP A 7 -11.83 -7.34 -15.48
N TYR A 8 -11.37 -7.29 -16.73
CA TYR A 8 -10.70 -8.41 -17.39
C TYR A 8 -9.42 -8.84 -16.64
N ILE A 9 -8.54 -7.89 -16.30
CA ILE A 9 -7.30 -8.20 -15.57
C ILE A 9 -7.62 -8.70 -14.16
N PHE A 10 -8.62 -8.12 -13.49
CA PHE A 10 -9.10 -8.61 -12.21
C PHE A 10 -9.48 -10.09 -12.29
N HIS A 11 -10.34 -10.47 -13.25
CA HIS A 11 -10.77 -11.85 -13.41
C HIS A 11 -9.63 -12.78 -13.83
N ALA A 12 -8.70 -12.33 -14.66
CA ALA A 12 -7.52 -13.13 -15.02
C ALA A 12 -6.70 -13.54 -13.79
N ILE A 13 -6.56 -12.66 -12.80
CA ILE A 13 -5.85 -12.93 -11.55
C ILE A 13 -6.73 -13.70 -10.56
N ASN A 14 -7.96 -13.23 -10.31
CA ASN A 14 -8.85 -13.81 -9.31
C ASN A 14 -9.38 -15.20 -9.68
N ASN A 15 -9.44 -15.56 -10.97
CA ASN A 15 -9.79 -16.92 -11.41
C ASN A 15 -8.67 -17.95 -11.17
N VAL A 16 -7.50 -17.53 -10.66
CA VAL A 16 -6.45 -18.45 -10.18
C VAL A 16 -6.71 -18.88 -8.73
N ALA A 17 -7.46 -18.09 -7.95
CA ALA A 17 -7.85 -18.44 -6.59
C ALA A 17 -8.65 -19.75 -6.54
N ASN A 18 -8.54 -20.47 -5.41
CA ASN A 18 -9.13 -21.80 -5.18
C ASN A 18 -8.55 -22.94 -6.02
N LYS A 19 -7.57 -22.68 -6.90
CA LYS A 19 -6.88 -23.74 -7.68
C LYS A 19 -5.70 -24.38 -6.95
N SER A 20 -5.13 -23.70 -5.95
CA SER A 20 -4.01 -24.21 -5.16
C SER A 20 -4.06 -23.65 -3.74
N SER A 21 -4.25 -24.54 -2.76
CA SER A 21 -4.30 -24.18 -1.34
C SER A 21 -3.01 -23.52 -0.83
N LEU A 22 -1.85 -23.93 -1.38
CA LEU A 22 -0.57 -23.31 -1.06
C LEU A 22 -0.53 -21.85 -1.55
N LEU A 23 -0.90 -21.62 -2.81
CA LEU A 23 -0.92 -20.27 -3.37
C LEU A 23 -1.93 -19.37 -2.67
N ASP A 24 -3.12 -19.90 -2.37
CA ASP A 24 -4.15 -19.20 -1.61
C ASP A 24 -3.64 -18.82 -0.22
N GLY A 25 -3.00 -19.76 0.49
CA GLY A 25 -2.39 -19.51 1.78
C GLY A 25 -1.33 -18.39 1.73
N VAL A 26 -0.43 -18.44 0.75
CA VAL A 26 0.60 -17.41 0.53
C VAL A 26 -0.03 -16.04 0.25
N MET A 27 -0.99 -15.95 -0.66
CA MET A 27 -1.65 -14.69 -1.01
C MET A 27 -2.47 -14.14 0.15
N ILE A 28 -3.12 -14.99 0.94
CA ILE A 28 -3.83 -14.58 2.15
C ILE A 28 -2.85 -14.00 3.17
N VAL A 29 -1.73 -14.68 3.42
CA VAL A 29 -0.69 -14.24 4.35
C VAL A 29 -0.08 -12.91 3.91
N ILE A 30 0.29 -12.77 2.63
CA ILE A 30 0.84 -11.53 2.10
C ILE A 30 -0.19 -10.39 2.23
N SER A 31 -1.45 -10.63 1.83
CA SER A 31 -2.50 -9.61 1.93
C SER A 31 -2.75 -9.16 3.37
N LYS A 32 -2.72 -10.08 4.35
CA LYS A 32 -2.99 -9.75 5.76
C LYS A 32 -1.77 -9.13 6.43
N TYR A 33 -0.60 -9.75 6.28
CA TYR A 33 0.57 -9.47 7.10
C TYR A 33 1.59 -8.52 6.46
N GLY A 34 1.59 -8.34 5.14
CA GLY A 34 2.49 -7.40 4.46
C GLY A 34 2.43 -5.95 4.97
N PRO A 35 1.23 -5.37 5.23
CA PRO A 35 1.11 -4.08 5.88
C PRO A 35 1.74 -4.02 7.28
N TYR A 36 1.53 -5.05 8.10
CA TYR A 36 2.10 -5.10 9.46
C TYR A 36 3.62 -5.24 9.43
N ILE A 37 4.18 -5.99 8.48
CA ILE A 37 5.64 -6.07 8.28
C ILE A 37 6.20 -4.69 7.92
N SER A 38 5.53 -3.95 7.03
CA SER A 38 5.95 -2.59 6.64
C SER A 38 5.95 -1.64 7.84
N ILE A 39 4.88 -1.67 8.64
CA ILE A 39 4.76 -0.89 9.88
C ILE A 39 5.83 -1.28 10.90
N LEU A 40 6.10 -2.58 11.05
CA LEU A 40 7.12 -3.08 11.96
C LEU A 40 8.50 -2.57 11.57
N VAL A 41 8.88 -2.66 10.30
CA VAL A 41 10.18 -2.14 9.80
C VAL A 41 10.31 -0.64 10.07
N LEU A 42 9.28 0.15 9.74
CA LEU A 42 9.26 1.59 10.01
C LEU A 42 9.41 1.88 11.51
N GLY A 43 8.62 1.19 12.34
CA GLY A 43 8.64 1.34 13.80
C GLY A 43 9.99 0.95 14.40
N SER A 44 10.61 -0.14 13.92
CA SER A 44 11.93 -0.57 14.37
C SER A 44 13.00 0.46 14.04
N ILE A 45 12.99 1.05 12.84
CA ILE A 45 13.95 2.11 12.47
C ILE A 45 13.78 3.34 13.37
N LEU A 46 12.53 3.76 13.63
CA LEU A 46 12.25 4.90 14.50
C LEU A 46 12.72 4.63 15.95
N ILE A 47 12.28 3.52 16.54
CA ILE A 47 12.56 3.17 17.94
C ILE A 47 14.05 2.97 18.17
N LEU A 48 14.74 2.22 17.30
CA LEU A 48 16.18 2.00 17.42
C LEU A 48 16.97 3.30 17.18
N GLY A 49 16.49 4.15 16.28
CA GLY A 49 17.05 5.49 16.06
C GLY A 49 17.00 6.35 17.32
N LEU A 50 15.83 6.40 17.98
CA LEU A 50 15.63 7.14 19.22
C LEU A 50 16.48 6.56 20.36
N TYR A 51 16.44 5.24 20.57
CA TYR A 51 17.20 4.56 21.61
C TYR A 51 18.72 4.77 21.46
N LYS A 52 19.25 4.63 20.24
CA LYS A 52 20.67 4.85 19.94
C LYS A 52 21.04 6.33 19.74
N LYS A 53 20.08 7.25 19.91
CA LYS A 53 20.24 8.71 19.70
C LYS A 53 20.83 9.05 18.31
N LYS A 54 20.46 8.29 17.27
CA LYS A 54 20.92 8.49 15.89
C LYS A 54 19.94 9.38 15.14
N ARG A 55 20.37 10.59 14.75
CA ARG A 55 19.53 11.57 14.04
C ARG A 55 19.00 11.04 12.71
N ARG A 56 19.84 10.41 11.88
CA ARG A 56 19.48 9.96 10.53
C ARG A 56 18.29 8.98 10.49
N PRO A 57 18.28 7.83 11.22
CA PRO A 57 17.12 6.94 11.26
C PRO A 57 15.84 7.61 11.76
N VAL A 58 15.95 8.43 12.82
CA VAL A 58 14.79 9.14 13.39
C VAL A 58 14.18 10.10 12.37
N GLN A 59 15.02 10.86 11.69
CA GLN A 59 14.59 11.79 10.65
C GLN A 59 13.84 11.05 9.54
N TYR A 60 14.46 10.08 8.86
CA TYR A 60 13.82 9.40 7.74
C TYR A 60 12.57 8.60 8.12
N ALA A 61 12.54 8.00 9.32
CA ALA A 61 11.35 7.32 9.81
C ALA A 61 10.21 8.31 10.10
N THR A 62 10.53 9.48 10.66
CA THR A 62 9.54 10.55 10.89
C THR A 62 9.00 11.11 9.58
N GLU A 63 9.88 11.40 8.61
CA GLU A 63 9.49 11.84 7.27
C GLU A 63 8.55 10.81 6.61
N THR A 64 8.90 9.52 6.69
CA THR A 64 8.10 8.41 6.16
C THR A 64 6.74 8.29 6.83
N LEU A 65 6.69 8.47 8.16
CA LEU A 65 5.44 8.47 8.91
C LEU A 65 4.51 9.59 8.45
N ILE A 66 5.04 10.79 8.24
CA ILE A 66 4.26 11.95 7.74
C ILE A 66 3.73 11.67 6.33
N ILE A 67 4.56 11.17 5.41
CA ILE A 67 4.13 10.78 4.05
C ILE A 67 3.01 9.74 4.10
N THR A 68 3.14 8.75 4.98
CA THR A 68 2.14 7.68 5.16
C THR A 68 0.83 8.22 5.71
N ILE A 69 0.87 9.10 6.71
CA ILE A 69 -0.32 9.76 7.26
C ILE A 69 -1.03 10.59 6.20
N ILE A 70 -0.30 11.43 5.44
CA ILE A 70 -0.88 12.23 4.35
C ILE A 70 -1.52 11.31 3.30
N SER A 71 -0.84 10.22 2.93
CA SER A 71 -1.35 9.24 1.95
C SER A 71 -2.65 8.58 2.45
N MET A 72 -2.76 8.28 3.74
CA MET A 72 -3.96 7.66 4.31
C MET A 72 -5.13 8.62 4.47
N ILE A 73 -4.87 9.87 4.85
CA ILE A 73 -5.89 10.93 4.85
C ILE A 73 -6.41 11.14 3.42
N LEU A 74 -5.50 11.24 2.44
CA LEU A 74 -5.87 11.41 1.03
C LEU A 74 -6.70 10.23 0.53
N SER A 75 -6.31 9.00 0.86
CA SER A 75 -7.07 7.80 0.52
C SER A 75 -8.49 7.84 1.08
N PHE A 76 -8.65 8.23 2.35
CA PHE A 76 -9.95 8.37 2.99
C PHE A 76 -10.82 9.42 2.29
N ILE A 77 -10.27 10.60 2.00
CA ILE A 77 -10.98 11.68 1.31
C ILE A 77 -11.39 11.24 -0.08
N ILE A 78 -10.47 10.65 -0.86
CA ILE A 78 -10.77 10.17 -2.22
C ILE A 78 -11.84 9.09 -2.16
N GLY A 79 -11.77 8.13 -1.23
CA GLY A 79 -12.79 7.09 -1.10
C GLY A 79 -14.18 7.62 -0.72
N LYS A 80 -14.27 8.81 -0.13
CA LYS A 80 -15.54 9.49 0.16
C LYS A 80 -16.11 10.23 -1.04
N VAL A 81 -15.25 10.86 -1.86
CA VAL A 81 -15.66 11.69 -3.00
C VAL A 81 -15.80 10.87 -4.29
N PHE A 82 -14.97 9.84 -4.46
CA PHE A 82 -14.91 8.97 -5.62
C PHE A 82 -15.15 7.51 -5.20
N TYR A 83 -16.42 7.18 -4.97
CA TYR A 83 -16.81 5.85 -4.50
C TYR A 83 -16.80 4.83 -5.63
N VAL A 84 -16.03 3.76 -5.46
CA VAL A 84 -15.99 2.61 -6.35
C VAL A 84 -16.37 1.37 -5.55
N ASP A 85 -17.38 0.62 -6.01
CA ASP A 85 -17.74 -0.67 -5.42
C ASP A 85 -16.57 -1.65 -5.49
N ARG A 86 -16.37 -2.45 -4.44
CA ARG A 86 -15.39 -3.55 -4.47
C ARG A 86 -15.83 -4.66 -5.41
N PRO A 87 -14.90 -5.49 -5.94
CA PRO A 87 -15.25 -6.57 -6.87
C PRO A 87 -16.36 -7.49 -6.37
N PHE A 88 -16.33 -7.87 -5.09
CA PHE A 88 -17.29 -8.78 -4.46
C PHE A 88 -18.68 -8.19 -4.21
N VAL A 89 -18.89 -6.87 -4.36
CA VAL A 89 -20.18 -6.24 -4.01
C VAL A 89 -21.25 -6.55 -5.05
N LYS A 90 -20.88 -6.55 -6.33
CA LYS A 90 -21.81 -6.71 -7.46
C LYS A 90 -21.51 -7.91 -8.35
N ASN A 91 -20.36 -8.54 -8.19
CA ASN A 91 -19.92 -9.65 -9.04
C ASN A 91 -19.69 -10.91 -8.23
N LYS A 92 -19.90 -12.07 -8.86
CA LYS A 92 -19.44 -13.35 -8.32
C LYS A 92 -17.92 -13.43 -8.50
N VAL A 93 -17.19 -13.43 -7.39
CA VAL A 93 -15.72 -13.47 -7.36
C VAL A 93 -15.25 -14.59 -6.43
N ASN A 94 -14.01 -15.04 -6.59
CA ASN A 94 -13.36 -15.91 -5.61
C ASN A 94 -12.88 -15.04 -4.44
N LEU A 95 -13.74 -14.85 -3.43
CA LEU A 95 -13.42 -14.07 -2.25
C LEU A 95 -12.72 -14.97 -1.22
N LEU A 96 -11.45 -14.69 -0.94
CA LEU A 96 -10.65 -15.47 0.03
C LEU A 96 -10.48 -14.77 1.38
N ILE A 97 -10.76 -13.46 1.44
CA ILE A 97 -10.70 -12.67 2.66
C ILE A 97 -11.90 -11.73 2.69
N ASP A 98 -12.78 -11.96 3.67
CA ASP A 98 -13.93 -11.09 3.93
C ASP A 98 -13.51 -9.65 4.17
N HIS A 99 -14.31 -8.73 3.64
CA HIS A 99 -14.08 -7.30 3.79
C HIS A 99 -15.40 -6.53 3.76
N LYS A 100 -15.42 -5.36 4.42
CA LYS A 100 -16.57 -4.46 4.40
C LYS A 100 -16.79 -3.90 2.99
N SER A 101 -18.06 -3.71 2.60
CA SER A 101 -18.49 -3.06 1.35
C SER A 101 -18.32 -1.53 1.40
N ASN A 102 -17.10 -1.08 1.67
CA ASN A 102 -16.70 0.34 1.58
C ASN A 102 -15.96 0.60 0.26
N ALA A 103 -15.57 1.86 0.02
CA ALA A 103 -14.87 2.26 -1.20
C ALA A 103 -13.66 1.35 -1.51
N SER A 104 -13.57 0.95 -2.78
CA SER A 104 -12.47 0.14 -3.32
C SER A 104 -11.27 1.00 -3.72
N PHE A 105 -11.53 2.16 -4.33
CA PHE A 105 -10.49 3.08 -4.81
C PHE A 105 -10.20 4.20 -3.80
N PRO A 106 -8.92 4.56 -3.60
CA PRO A 106 -7.73 3.75 -3.90
C PRO A 106 -7.53 2.65 -2.84
N SER A 107 -6.66 1.68 -3.11
CA SER A 107 -6.41 0.61 -2.14
C SER A 107 -5.57 1.10 -0.95
N ASN A 108 -6.16 1.13 0.25
CA ASN A 108 -5.47 1.52 1.48
C ASN A 108 -4.23 0.66 1.79
N HIS A 109 -4.29 -0.66 1.54
CA HIS A 109 -3.17 -1.57 1.79
C HIS A 109 -2.00 -1.28 0.83
N ALA A 110 -2.32 -1.04 -0.45
CA ALA A 110 -1.33 -0.67 -1.45
C ALA A 110 -0.70 0.70 -1.12
N MET A 111 -1.52 1.70 -0.81
CA MET A 111 -1.04 3.04 -0.44
C MET A 111 -0.15 3.01 0.81
N GLY A 112 -0.60 2.39 1.89
CA GLY A 112 0.14 2.36 3.15
C GLY A 112 1.47 1.61 3.05
N THR A 113 1.52 0.49 2.33
CA THR A 113 2.79 -0.26 2.15
C THR A 113 3.74 0.48 1.23
N MET A 114 3.26 1.07 0.14
CA MET A 114 4.10 1.81 -0.80
C MET A 114 4.62 3.12 -0.22
N SER A 115 3.82 3.83 0.59
CA SER A 115 4.27 5.08 1.23
C SER A 115 5.44 4.83 2.17
N ILE A 116 5.40 3.71 2.91
CA ILE A 116 6.50 3.28 3.77
C ILE A 116 7.72 2.90 2.93
N ALA A 117 7.52 2.11 1.86
CA ALA A 117 8.60 1.68 0.98
C ALA A 117 9.35 2.86 0.34
N VAL A 118 8.63 3.80 -0.26
CA VAL A 118 9.21 4.96 -0.94
C VAL A 118 9.84 5.95 0.05
N GLY A 119 9.24 6.14 1.22
CA GLY A 119 9.80 7.00 2.27
C GLY A 119 11.14 6.48 2.80
N LEU A 120 11.24 5.17 3.06
CA LEU A 120 12.47 4.54 3.54
C LEU A 120 13.51 4.27 2.45
N PHE A 121 13.15 4.41 1.17
CA PHE A 121 14.11 4.27 0.07
C PHE A 121 15.27 5.26 0.17
N SER A 122 15.03 6.46 0.71
CA SER A 122 16.09 7.47 0.91
C SER A 122 16.91 7.25 2.20
N PHE A 123 16.44 6.38 3.10
CA PHE A 123 17.19 5.98 4.28
C PHE A 123 18.24 4.92 3.93
N ASP A 124 17.76 3.83 3.33
CA ASP A 124 18.54 2.66 2.92
C ASP A 124 17.89 2.01 1.68
N ASN A 125 18.69 1.84 0.62
CA ASN A 125 18.19 1.34 -0.66
C ASN A 125 17.72 -0.12 -0.59
N LEU A 126 18.38 -0.98 0.21
CA LEU A 126 18.01 -2.39 0.33
C LEU A 126 16.68 -2.54 1.06
N ILE A 127 16.49 -1.79 2.15
CA ILE A 127 15.20 -1.74 2.87
C ILE A 127 14.11 -1.21 1.94
N GLY A 128 14.37 -0.12 1.22
CA GLY A 128 13.44 0.45 0.24
C GLY A 128 13.05 -0.54 -0.86
N MET A 129 14.02 -1.25 -1.44
CA MET A 129 13.77 -2.26 -2.47
C MET A 129 12.94 -3.44 -1.94
N PHE A 130 13.30 -3.97 -0.76
CA PHE A 130 12.56 -5.06 -0.12
C PHE A 130 11.10 -4.66 0.14
N LEU A 131 10.88 -3.47 0.72
CA LEU A 131 9.53 -2.99 1.02
C LEU A 131 8.74 -2.66 -0.25
N THR A 132 9.40 -2.22 -1.32
CA THR A 132 8.74 -1.98 -2.62
C THR A 132 8.26 -3.31 -3.21
N PHE A 133 9.11 -4.34 -3.20
CA PHE A 133 8.73 -5.68 -3.62
C PHE A 133 7.56 -6.22 -2.79
N LEU A 134 7.65 -6.11 -1.45
CA LEU A 134 6.57 -6.50 -0.55
C LEU A 134 5.27 -5.76 -0.85
N SER A 135 5.33 -4.44 -1.08
CA SER A 135 4.16 -3.63 -1.42
C SER A 135 3.51 -4.08 -2.72
N ILE A 136 4.29 -4.39 -3.76
CA ILE A 136 3.78 -4.92 -5.04
C ILE A 136 3.10 -6.28 -4.80
N MET A 137 3.73 -7.17 -4.02
CA MET A 137 3.13 -8.45 -3.65
C MET A 137 1.82 -8.28 -2.87
N VAL A 138 1.75 -7.30 -1.96
CA VAL A 138 0.51 -6.93 -1.26
C VAL A 138 -0.55 -6.49 -2.27
N GLY A 139 -0.21 -5.62 -3.22
CA GLY A 139 -1.13 -5.18 -4.28
C GLY A 139 -1.71 -6.33 -5.08
N ILE A 140 -0.86 -7.24 -5.57
CA ILE A 140 -1.27 -8.45 -6.29
C ILE A 140 -2.15 -9.33 -5.41
N ALA A 141 -1.76 -9.56 -4.15
CA ALA A 141 -2.53 -10.36 -3.22
C ALA A 141 -3.93 -9.76 -2.97
N ARG A 142 -4.08 -8.43 -2.89
CA ARG A 142 -5.39 -7.77 -2.74
C ARG A 142 -6.32 -8.01 -3.92
N ILE A 143 -5.78 -8.11 -5.13
CA ILE A 143 -6.53 -8.46 -6.34
C ILE A 143 -6.88 -9.95 -6.32
N TYR A 144 -5.89 -10.80 -6.03
CA TYR A 144 -6.02 -12.25 -5.97
C TYR A 144 -7.12 -12.70 -5.00
N VAL A 145 -7.16 -12.14 -3.78
CA VAL A 145 -8.15 -12.50 -2.76
C VAL A 145 -9.55 -11.92 -3.01
N GLY A 146 -9.74 -11.19 -4.11
CA GLY A 146 -11.04 -10.67 -4.53
C GLY A 146 -11.42 -9.29 -3.96
N ASN A 147 -10.49 -8.57 -3.33
CA ASN A 147 -10.79 -7.38 -2.55
C ASN A 147 -10.66 -6.05 -3.31
N HIS A 148 -9.83 -5.99 -4.34
CA HIS A 148 -9.56 -4.77 -5.11
C HIS A 148 -9.37 -5.07 -6.59
N TYR A 149 -9.65 -4.08 -7.41
CA TYR A 149 -9.27 -4.09 -8.81
C TYR A 149 -7.82 -3.63 -9.02
N PRO A 150 -7.18 -3.99 -10.15
CA PRO A 150 -5.84 -3.50 -10.51
C PRO A 150 -5.70 -1.98 -10.46
N LEU A 151 -6.68 -1.21 -10.95
CA LEU A 151 -6.63 0.25 -10.92
C LEU A 151 -6.69 0.84 -9.51
N ASP A 152 -7.29 0.15 -8.53
CA ASP A 152 -7.29 0.59 -7.13
C ASP A 152 -5.87 0.58 -6.56
N VAL A 153 -5.10 -0.44 -6.93
CA VAL A 153 -3.72 -0.65 -6.50
C VAL A 153 -2.78 0.31 -7.23
N ILE A 154 -2.84 0.35 -8.56
CA ILE A 154 -2.00 1.22 -9.39
C ILE A 154 -2.26 2.70 -9.06
N GLY A 155 -3.53 3.10 -8.96
CA GLY A 155 -3.89 4.48 -8.59
C GLY A 155 -3.39 4.83 -7.19
N GLY A 156 -3.47 3.89 -6.24
CA GLY A 156 -2.87 4.06 -4.91
C GLY A 156 -1.37 4.31 -4.96
N TYR A 157 -0.62 3.54 -5.74
CA TYR A 157 0.83 3.75 -5.88
C TYR A 157 1.16 5.09 -6.55
N VAL A 158 0.47 5.46 -7.62
CA VAL A 158 0.65 6.75 -8.29
C VAL A 158 0.42 7.91 -7.32
N LEU A 159 -0.65 7.85 -6.52
CA LEU A 159 -0.93 8.85 -5.49
C LEU A 159 0.20 8.94 -4.45
N VAL A 160 0.76 7.80 -4.01
CA VAL A 160 1.90 7.80 -3.09
C VAL A 160 3.12 8.48 -3.69
N PHE A 161 3.45 8.20 -4.96
CA PHE A 161 4.58 8.88 -5.63
C PHE A 161 4.35 10.39 -5.73
N ILE A 162 3.12 10.83 -6.01
CA ILE A 162 2.75 12.24 -6.03
C ILE A 162 2.91 12.86 -4.64
N VAL A 163 2.38 12.22 -3.59
CA VAL A 163 2.50 12.71 -2.20
C VAL A 163 3.97 12.81 -1.78
N ASN A 164 4.78 11.79 -2.06
CA ASN A 164 6.20 11.79 -1.75
C ASN A 164 6.96 12.89 -2.51
N TYR A 165 6.64 13.11 -3.80
CA TYR A 165 7.24 14.19 -4.59
C TYR A 165 6.90 15.57 -4.00
N ILE A 166 5.62 15.83 -3.72
CA ILE A 166 5.15 17.08 -3.11
C ILE A 166 5.81 17.28 -1.75
N TYR A 167 5.88 16.23 -0.93
CA TYR A 167 6.52 16.26 0.38
C TYR A 167 7.97 16.71 0.27
N LYS A 168 8.77 16.02 -0.57
CA LYS A 168 10.20 16.32 -0.75
C LYS A 168 10.44 17.72 -1.30
N LYS A 169 9.60 18.17 -2.24
CA LYS A 169 9.78 19.46 -2.91
C LYS A 169 9.34 20.66 -2.09
N TYR A 170 8.23 20.54 -1.35
CA TYR A 170 7.59 21.70 -0.73
C TYR A 170 7.48 21.62 0.80
N ILE A 171 7.32 20.42 1.37
CA ILE A 171 6.99 20.26 2.81
C ILE A 171 8.25 20.03 3.64
N ARG A 172 9.19 19.22 3.16
CA ARG A 172 10.37 18.75 3.90
C ARG A 172 11.20 19.89 4.52
N LYS A 173 11.39 20.99 3.78
CA LYS A 173 12.16 22.18 4.21
C LYS A 173 11.61 22.88 5.46
N PHE A 174 10.34 22.67 5.80
CA PHE A 174 9.72 23.25 6.99
C PHE A 174 9.82 22.34 8.21
N ILE A 175 10.22 21.08 8.01
CA ILE A 175 10.26 20.06 9.06
C ILE A 175 11.70 19.73 9.43
N VAL A 176 12.58 19.69 8.43
CA VAL A 176 14.00 19.43 8.61
C VAL A 176 14.74 20.75 8.41
N THR A 177 15.23 21.32 9.50
CA THR A 177 16.22 22.39 9.48
C THR A 177 17.61 21.76 9.45
N ASP A 178 18.42 22.10 8.44
CA ASP A 178 19.82 21.70 8.35
C ASP A 178 20.65 22.16 9.57
#